data_AF-A0A3N5K7I6-F1
#
_entry.id   AF-A0A3N5K7I6-F1
#
_cell.length_a   1.000
_cell.length_b   1.000
_cell.length_c   1.000
_cell.angle_alpha   90.00
_cell.angle_beta   90.00
_cell.angle_gamma   90.00
#
_symmetry.space_group_name_H-M   'P 1'
#
loop_
_entity.id
_entity.type
_entity.pdbx_description
1 polymer ?
#
loop_
_entity_poly.entity_id
_entity_poly.type
_entity_poly.pdbx_seq_one_letter_code
_entity_poly.pdbx_strand_id
1 'polypeptide(L)'
;MADTVQGLVDAYDIVKEARGTGYFYAFELAASRADDRELTADQSAGLLGGELARFIREAGLLIRPDDRGATMLVIAPPLICGPTELDDLIARVGQVLDRTTAWISS
;
A
#
# COMPACT_ATOMS: atom_id res chain seq x y z
N MET A 1 -1.24 2.10 15.64
CA MET A 1 -1.76 1.77 14.29
C MET A 1 -2.03 3.03 13.48
N ALA A 2 -2.93 3.93 13.89
CA ALA A 2 -3.17 5.18 13.16
C ALA A 2 -1.87 5.98 12.91
N ASP A 3 -1.07 6.22 13.94
CA ASP A 3 0.23 6.91 13.80
C ASP A 3 1.21 6.15 12.88
N THR A 4 1.20 4.83 12.95
CA THR A 4 2.04 3.96 12.13
C THR A 4 1.66 4.00 10.66
N VAL A 5 0.35 4.02 10.37
CA VAL A 5 -0.19 4.21 9.01
C VAL A 5 0.16 5.59 8.50
N GLN A 6 0.02 6.63 9.34
CA GLN A 6 0.42 7.99 8.96
C GLN A 6 1.91 8.06 8.62
N GLY A 7 2.77 7.36 9.37
CA GLY A 7 4.19 7.27 9.05
C GLY A 7 4.48 6.68 7.66
N LEU A 8 3.68 5.72 7.18
CA LEU A 8 3.77 5.22 5.81
C LEU A 8 3.33 6.27 4.79
N VAL A 9 2.25 7.01 5.05
CA VAL A 9 1.81 8.10 4.17
C VAL A 9 2.93 9.15 4.04
N ASP A 10 3.51 9.56 5.16
CA ASP A 10 4.55 10.58 5.18
C ASP A 10 5.83 10.12 4.46
N ALA A 11 6.21 8.84 4.62
CA ALA A 11 7.42 8.28 4.03
C ALA A 11 7.32 8.01 2.51
N TYR A 12 6.11 7.74 1.99
CA TYR A 12 5.92 7.29 0.61
C TYR A 12 5.06 8.27 -0.19
N ASP A 13 5.68 8.96 -1.15
CA ASP A 13 4.99 9.92 -2.02
C ASP A 13 3.94 9.27 -2.95
N ILE A 14 4.10 7.98 -3.25
CA ILE A 14 3.11 7.22 -4.04
C ILE A 14 1.82 6.92 -3.28
N VAL A 15 1.77 7.13 -1.95
CA VAL A 15 0.57 6.92 -1.14
C VAL A 15 -0.25 8.21 -1.16
N LYS A 16 -1.25 8.32 -2.02
CA LYS A 16 -2.09 9.52 -2.11
C LYS A 16 -2.79 9.83 -0.80
N GLU A 17 -3.41 8.81 -0.22
CA GLU A 17 -4.12 8.90 1.06
C GLU A 17 -4.26 7.53 1.71
N ALA A 18 -4.40 7.51 3.03
CA ALA A 18 -4.78 6.33 3.79
C ALA A 18 -6.10 6.58 4.51
N ARG A 19 -7.05 5.66 4.34
CA ARG A 19 -8.38 5.72 4.95
C ARG A 19 -8.62 4.48 5.78
N GLY A 20 -9.12 4.62 7.00
CA GLY A 20 -9.39 3.48 7.85
C GLY A 20 -9.56 3.83 9.31
N THR A 21 -9.81 2.80 10.12
CA THR A 21 -9.91 2.89 11.57
C THR A 21 -9.60 1.55 12.22
N GLY A 22 -9.10 1.57 13.45
CA GLY A 22 -8.77 0.36 14.21
C GLY A 22 -7.72 -0.49 13.51
N TYR A 23 -8.14 -1.61 12.93
CA TYR A 23 -7.31 -2.64 12.28
C TYR A 23 -7.64 -2.78 10.78
N PHE A 24 -8.33 -1.82 10.18
CA PHE A 24 -8.69 -1.86 8.76
C PHE A 24 -8.32 -0.55 8.07
N TYR A 25 -7.38 -0.60 7.12
CA TYR A 25 -6.91 0.56 6.36
C TYR A 25 -6.76 0.23 4.88
N ALA A 26 -7.09 1.20 4.04
CA ALA A 26 -6.86 1.19 2.61
C ALA A 26 -5.95 2.36 2.23
N PHE A 27 -4.90 2.07 1.47
CA PHE A 27 -3.94 3.03 0.94
C PHE A 27 -4.26 3.23 -0.54
N GLU A 28 -4.63 4.45 -0.93
CA GLU A 28 -4.79 4.84 -2.33
C GLU A 28 -3.43 5.16 -2.92
N LEU A 29 -3.14 4.61 -4.10
CA LEU A 29 -1.88 4.81 -4.78
C LEU A 29 -2.02 5.82 -5.91
N ALA A 30 -1.06 6.74 -5.99
CA ALA A 30 -0.86 7.70 -7.05
C ALA A 30 0.56 7.59 -7.61
N ALA A 31 0.83 8.23 -8.74
CA ALA A 31 2.19 8.32 -9.26
C ALA A 31 3.05 9.30 -8.44
N SER A 32 2.44 10.36 -7.89
CA SER A 32 3.03 11.24 -6.87
C SER A 32 1.93 12.07 -6.20
N ARG A 33 1.89 12.03 -4.87
CA ARG A 33 1.01 12.87 -4.05
C ARG A 33 1.49 14.33 -4.06
N ALA A 34 2.79 14.57 -3.95
CA ALA A 34 3.36 15.91 -3.90
C ALA A 34 3.09 16.72 -5.18
N ASP A 35 3.07 16.06 -6.34
CA ASP A 35 2.82 16.67 -7.64
C ASP A 35 1.34 16.61 -8.10
N ASP A 36 0.44 16.05 -7.29
CA ASP A 36 -0.95 15.75 -7.68
C ASP A 36 -1.06 14.92 -8.98
N ARG A 37 -0.16 13.93 -9.13
CA ARG A 37 -0.09 13.06 -10.31
C ARG A 37 -0.69 11.70 -10.02
N GLU A 38 -1.83 11.44 -10.64
CA GLU A 38 -2.47 10.12 -10.63
C GLU A 38 -1.68 9.06 -11.41
N LEU A 39 -1.93 7.79 -11.11
CA LEU A 39 -1.46 6.68 -11.95
C LEU A 39 -2.07 6.79 -13.35
N THR A 40 -1.28 6.50 -14.37
CA THR A 40 -1.82 6.31 -15.72
C THR A 40 -2.65 5.02 -15.78
N ALA A 41 -3.50 4.90 -16.81
CA ALA A 41 -4.28 3.69 -17.04
C ALA A 41 -3.39 2.43 -17.14
N ASP A 42 -2.25 2.53 -17.83
CA ASP A 42 -1.30 1.43 -17.99
C ASP A 42 -0.60 1.09 -16.66
N GLN A 43 -0.24 2.10 -15.86
CA GLN A 43 0.34 1.90 -14.54
C GLN A 43 -0.64 1.17 -13.61
N SER A 44 -1.89 1.64 -13.56
CA SER A 44 -2.96 1.02 -12.79
C SER A 44 -3.21 -0.42 -13.23
N ALA A 45 -3.32 -0.66 -14.54
CA ALA A 45 -3.55 -1.98 -15.12
C ALA A 45 -2.37 -2.94 -14.86
N GLY A 46 -1.12 -2.48 -14.93
CA GLY A 46 0.06 -3.29 -14.62
C GLY A 46 0.15 -3.66 -13.14
N LEU A 47 -0.10 -2.71 -12.24
CA LEU A 47 -0.12 -2.96 -10.80
C LEU A 47 -1.21 -3.97 -10.42
N LEU A 48 -2.45 -3.73 -10.85
CA LEU A 48 -3.59 -4.61 -10.56
C LEU A 48 -3.53 -5.94 -11.34
N GLY A 49 -2.88 -5.95 -12.50
CA GLY A 49 -2.74 -7.12 -13.37
C GLY A 49 -1.73 -8.16 -12.89
N GLY A 50 -0.93 -7.87 -11.86
CA GLY A 50 -0.09 -8.87 -11.21
C GLY A 50 1.11 -8.35 -10.45
N GLU A 51 1.62 -7.16 -10.76
CA GLU A 51 2.83 -6.65 -10.11
C GLU A 51 2.61 -6.41 -8.61
N LEU A 52 1.48 -5.82 -8.23
CA LEU A 52 1.18 -5.59 -6.82
C LEU A 52 1.03 -6.93 -6.07
N ALA A 53 0.36 -7.92 -6.67
CA ALA A 53 0.25 -9.27 -6.11
C ALA A 53 1.62 -9.97 -5.99
N ARG A 54 2.53 -9.74 -6.93
CA ARG A 54 3.90 -10.23 -6.86
C ARG A 54 4.68 -9.59 -5.71
N PHE A 55 4.63 -8.26 -5.57
CA PHE A 55 5.30 -7.54 -4.49
C PHE A 55 4.80 -7.98 -3.12
N ILE A 56 3.48 -8.12 -2.96
CA ILE A 56 2.83 -8.61 -1.74
C ILE A 56 3.36 -10.01 -1.38
N ARG A 57 3.39 -10.93 -2.36
CA ARG A 57 3.89 -12.30 -2.16
C ARG A 57 5.37 -12.33 -1.77
N GLU A 58 6.20 -11.53 -2.42
CA GLU A 58 7.63 -11.42 -2.12
C GLU A 58 7.90 -10.83 -0.73
N ALA A 59 7.03 -9.93 -0.26
CA ALA A 59 7.06 -9.41 1.10
C ALA A 59 6.51 -10.41 2.13
N GLY A 60 5.99 -11.58 1.70
CA GLY A 60 5.43 -12.61 2.58
C GLY A 60 4.07 -12.22 3.18
N LEU A 61 3.32 -11.32 2.54
CA LEU A 61 2.02 -10.85 3.00
C LEU A 61 0.88 -11.56 2.28
N LEU A 62 -0.24 -11.70 2.98
CA LEU A 62 -1.53 -12.08 2.40
C LEU A 62 -2.48 -10.89 2.53
N ILE A 63 -2.36 -9.94 1.62
CA ILE A 63 -3.21 -8.74 1.56
C ILE A 63 -3.76 -8.57 0.15
N ARG A 64 -4.86 -7.83 0.03
CA ARG A 64 -5.62 -7.73 -1.21
C ARG A 64 -5.34 -6.39 -1.91
N PRO A 65 -4.91 -6.41 -3.19
CA PRO A 65 -5.07 -5.24 -4.05
C PRO A 65 -6.56 -5.05 -4.37
N ASP A 66 -7.05 -3.82 -4.28
CA ASP A 66 -8.45 -3.47 -4.56
C ASP A 66 -8.55 -2.58 -5.82
N ASP A 67 -9.60 -2.82 -6.61
CA ASP A 67 -9.85 -2.24 -7.94
C ASP A 67 -11.21 -1.52 -8.03
N ARG A 68 -11.88 -1.25 -6.90
CA ARG A 68 -13.20 -0.56 -6.85
C ARG A 68 -13.13 0.95 -7.14
N GLY A 69 -12.30 1.35 -8.09
CA GLY A 69 -12.10 2.74 -8.51
C GLY A 69 -10.61 3.06 -8.68
N ALA A 70 -9.96 3.45 -7.59
CA ALA A 70 -8.52 3.69 -7.57
C ALA A 70 -7.73 2.39 -7.30
N THR A 71 -6.46 2.36 -7.67
CA THR A 71 -5.55 1.27 -7.29
C THR A 71 -5.23 1.38 -5.81
N MET A 72 -5.68 0.40 -5.01
CA MET A 72 -5.51 0.43 -3.56
C MET A 72 -4.73 -0.78 -3.04
N LEU A 73 -4.07 -0.58 -1.90
CA LEU A 73 -3.59 -1.65 -1.03
C LEU A 73 -4.42 -1.67 0.26
N VAL A 74 -4.98 -2.82 0.65
CA VAL A 74 -5.80 -2.92 1.87
C VAL A 74 -5.13 -3.82 2.90
N ILE A 75 -5.01 -3.34 4.14
CA ILE A 75 -4.56 -4.13 5.28
C ILE A 75 -5.70 -4.34 6.28
N ALA A 76 -5.82 -5.57 6.75
CA ALA A 76 -6.84 -5.99 7.71
C ALA A 76 -6.31 -7.09 8.65
N PRO A 77 -5.27 -6.81 9.48
CA PRO A 77 -4.75 -7.80 10.41
C PRO A 77 -5.83 -8.35 11.35
N PRO A 78 -5.70 -9.62 11.81
CA PRO A 78 -6.54 -10.16 12.86
C PRO A 78 -6.56 -9.28 14.12
N LEU A 79 -7.72 -9.20 14.78
CA LEU A 79 -7.89 -8.36 15.99
C LEU A 79 -7.06 -8.83 17.20
N ILE A 80 -6.49 -10.04 17.13
CA ILE A 80 -5.61 -10.60 18.17
C ILE A 80 -4.15 -10.18 18.00
N CYS A 81 -3.79 -9.50 16.90
CA CYS A 81 -2.42 -9.08 16.64
C CYS A 81 -1.96 -8.07 17.69
N GLY A 82 -0.80 -8.35 18.28
CA GLY A 82 -0.12 -7.46 19.22
C GLY A 82 0.88 -6.54 18.50
N PRO A 83 1.62 -5.71 19.25
CA PRO A 83 2.57 -4.75 18.70
C PRO A 83 3.58 -5.37 17.73
N THR A 84 4.15 -6.53 18.07
CA THR A 84 5.15 -7.21 17.23
C THR A 84 4.62 -7.60 15.86
N GLU A 85 3.41 -8.20 15.78
CA GLU A 85 2.82 -8.59 14.50
C GLU A 85 2.45 -7.35 13.66
N LEU A 86 2.03 -6.28 14.32
CA LEU A 86 1.67 -5.02 13.65
C LEU A 86 2.90 -4.30 13.12
N ASP A 87 4.01 -4.30 13.84
CA ASP A 87 5.28 -3.73 13.39
C ASP A 87 5.85 -4.49 12.18
N ASP A 88 5.82 -5.83 12.20
CA ASP A 88 6.23 -6.66 11.06
C ASP A 88 5.31 -6.44 9.85
N LEU A 89 4.00 -6.36 10.05
CA LEU A 89 3.05 -6.03 8.98
C LEU A 89 3.39 -4.70 8.31
N ILE A 90 3.60 -3.64 9.10
CA ILE A 90 3.89 -2.31 8.58
C ILE A 90 5.23 -2.29 7.86
N ALA A 91 6.26 -2.93 8.41
CA ALA A 91 7.56 -3.03 7.77
C ALA A 91 7.45 -3.71 6.40
N ARG A 92 6.69 -4.80 6.29
CA ARG A 92 6.45 -5.50 5.02
C ARG A 92 5.60 -4.69 4.05
N VAL A 93 4.61 -3.92 4.53
CA VAL A 93 3.87 -2.97 3.68
C VAL A 93 4.81 -1.93 3.10
N GLY A 94 5.74 -1.39 3.90
CA GLY A 94 6.81 -0.52 3.41
C GLY A 94 7.60 -1.15 2.26
N GLN A 95 8.00 -2.43 2.38
CA GLN A 95 8.69 -3.13 1.30
C GLN A 95 7.85 -3.30 0.02
N VAL A 96 6.52 -3.38 0.14
CA VAL A 96 5.62 -3.38 -1.02
C VAL A 96 5.64 -1.99 -1.67
N LEU A 97 5.52 -0.93 -0.86
CA LEU A 97 5.55 0.46 -1.34
C LEU A 97 6.89 0.85 -1.97
N ASP A 98 8.03 0.38 -1.44
CA ASP A 98 9.35 0.56 -2.05
C ASP A 98 9.39 0.00 -3.48
N ARG A 99 8.92 -1.25 -3.64
CA ARG A 99 8.89 -1.93 -4.94
C ARG A 99 7.92 -1.26 -5.91
N THR A 100 6.75 -0.86 -5.43
CA THR A 100 5.77 -0.11 -6.22
C THR A 100 6.32 1.23 -6.67
N THR A 101 7.05 1.95 -5.81
CA THR A 101 7.70 3.23 -6.15
C THR A 101 8.72 3.04 -7.27
N ALA A 102 9.57 2.01 -7.15
CA ALA A 102 10.56 1.69 -8.18
C ALA A 102 9.92 1.33 -9.52
N TRP A 103 8.80 0.59 -9.50
CA TRP A 103 8.06 0.19 -10.70
C TRP A 103 7.34 1.36 -11.39
N ILE A 104 6.73 2.27 -10.62
CA ILE A 104 6.09 3.47 -11.18
C ILE A 104 7.13 4.38 -11.86
N SER A 105 8.36 4.38 -11.36
CA SER A 105 9.46 5.25 -11.82
C SER A 105 10.27 4.67 -12.99
N SER A 106 10.01 3.42 -13.40
CA SER A 106 10.69 2.75 -14.52
C SER A 106 9.96 2.95 -15.83
#